data_AF-A0A1B8E3L0-F1
#
_entry.id   AF-A0A1B8E3L0-F1
#
_cell.length_a   1.000
_cell.length_b   1.000
_cell.length_c   1.000
_cell.angle_alpha   90.00
_cell.angle_beta   90.00
_cell.angle_gamma   90.00
#
_symmetry.space_group_name_H-M   'P 1'
#
loop_
_entity.id
_entity.type
_entity.pdbx_description
1 polymer ?
#
loop_
_entity_poly.entity_id
_entity_poly.type
_entity_poly.pdbx_seq_one_letter_code
_entity_poly.pdbx_strand_id
1 'polypeptide(L)'
;MVVYSFYIFDRHTECIYSKLWARQDNPSSIAGPGHTKGRPVSDSSSISNDVTVDLGPARARPARLSAKDDAKLIFGTIFSLRNMVRKLGGEDDRLEHPQLNCLISLANATVCSFISYRTGQYKLHYYETPTSIKFVMLTDTQSLNMRNVLHQIYVNLYVEFVVKNPLSPVEHPGGDGVANELFELALDQFVKGVL
;
A
#
# COMPACT_ATOMS: atom_id res chain seq x y z
N MET A 1 3.35 -7.78 -18.49
CA MET A 1 3.16 -6.67 -17.50
C MET A 1 4.19 -6.88 -16.37
N VAL A 2 4.40 -5.95 -15.41
CA VAL A 2 5.25 -6.22 -14.24
C VAL A 2 4.52 -5.82 -12.96
N VAL A 3 4.57 -6.71 -11.95
CA VAL A 3 4.16 -6.43 -10.58
C VAL A 3 5.42 -6.17 -9.76
N TYR A 4 5.51 -5.00 -9.14
CA TYR A 4 6.65 -4.62 -8.31
C TYR A 4 6.52 -5.22 -6.93
N SER A 5 5.44 -4.88 -6.22
CA SER A 5 5.18 -5.32 -4.85
C SER A 5 3.70 -5.49 -4.57
N PHE A 6 3.41 -6.25 -3.52
CA PHE A 6 2.06 -6.51 -3.03
C PHE A 6 2.05 -6.52 -1.51
N TYR A 7 1.00 -5.94 -0.94
CA TYR A 7 0.81 -5.78 0.49
C TYR A 7 -0.61 -6.14 0.86
N ILE A 8 -0.75 -6.74 2.04
CA ILE A 8 -2.04 -6.92 2.69
C ILE A 8 -2.01 -6.11 4.00
N PHE A 9 -3.08 -5.38 4.25
CA PHE A 9 -3.26 -4.68 5.51
C PHE A 9 -4.52 -5.17 6.21
N ASP A 10 -4.40 -5.37 7.50
CA ASP A 10 -5.52 -5.74 8.35
C ASP A 10 -6.41 -4.51 8.68
N ARG A 11 -7.53 -4.77 9.34
CA ARG A 11 -8.44 -3.77 9.90
C ARG A 11 -7.73 -2.84 10.89
N HIS A 12 -6.74 -3.34 11.62
CA HIS A 12 -5.98 -2.59 12.62
C HIS A 12 -4.86 -1.73 12.04
N THR A 13 -4.76 -1.61 10.71
CA THR A 13 -3.74 -0.84 10.00
C THR A 13 -2.33 -1.43 10.06
N GLU A 14 -2.23 -2.70 10.47
CA GLU A 14 -0.99 -3.46 10.45
C GLU A 14 -0.77 -4.13 9.10
N CYS A 15 0.48 -4.13 8.64
CA CYS A 15 0.87 -4.92 7.48
C CYS A 15 1.03 -6.37 7.92
N ILE A 16 0.11 -7.21 7.47
CA ILE A 16 0.19 -8.66 7.52
C ILE A 16 0.69 -9.02 6.13
N TYR A 17 1.76 -9.74 5.86
CA TYR A 17 2.18 -9.98 4.46
C TYR A 17 2.63 -8.76 3.61
N SER A 18 3.88 -8.86 3.16
CA SER A 18 4.44 -8.02 2.10
C SER A 18 5.32 -8.89 1.19
N LYS A 19 5.18 -8.71 -0.12
CA LYS A 19 5.98 -9.42 -1.14
C LYS A 19 6.51 -8.43 -2.16
N LEU A 20 7.77 -8.62 -2.53
CA LEU A 20 8.46 -7.83 -3.56
C LEU A 20 8.97 -8.80 -4.63
N TRP A 21 8.55 -8.62 -5.89
CA TRP A 21 8.98 -9.44 -7.02
C TRP A 21 10.08 -8.76 -7.83
N ALA A 22 9.77 -7.57 -8.36
CA ALA A 22 10.69 -6.83 -9.20
C ALA A 22 11.26 -5.66 -8.42
N ARG A 23 12.56 -5.72 -8.15
CA ARG A 23 13.31 -4.58 -7.64
C ARG A 23 13.42 -3.59 -8.79
N GLN A 24 12.88 -2.39 -8.64
CA GLN A 24 13.24 -1.30 -9.55
C GLN A 24 14.67 -0.87 -9.20
N ASP A 25 15.64 -1.67 -9.64
CA ASP A 25 17.03 -1.26 -9.72
C ASP A 25 17.08 -0.23 -10.83
N ASN A 26 17.00 1.04 -10.47
CA ASN A 26 17.31 2.12 -11.38
C ASN A 26 18.79 1.96 -11.79
N PRO A 27 19.12 1.59 -13.04
CA PRO A 27 20.51 1.47 -13.47
C PRO A 27 21.01 2.87 -13.81
N SER A 28 21.18 3.70 -12.79
CA SER A 28 21.87 4.98 -12.89
C SER A 28 22.68 5.22 -11.61
N SER A 29 23.61 4.31 -11.36
CA SER A 29 24.78 4.58 -10.52
C SER A 29 25.88 3.58 -10.89
N ILE A 30 26.67 3.97 -11.89
CA ILE A 30 28.02 3.42 -12.12
C ILE A 30 28.79 3.54 -10.80
N ALA A 31 29.48 2.46 -10.43
CA ALA A 31 30.24 2.32 -9.22
C ALA A 31 31.34 3.38 -9.08
N GLY A 32 31.47 3.95 -7.88
CA GLY A 32 32.63 4.69 -7.40
C GLY A 32 32.73 4.53 -5.87
N PRO A 33 33.91 4.33 -5.27
CA PRO A 33 34.04 4.00 -3.85
C PRO A 33 34.15 5.25 -2.97
N GLY A 34 33.53 5.25 -1.77
CA GLY A 34 33.88 6.23 -0.71
C GLY A 34 32.83 6.51 0.39
N HIS A 35 33.08 5.97 1.59
CA HIS A 35 32.97 6.53 2.95
C HIS A 35 31.70 7.28 3.51
N THR A 36 31.06 6.62 4.49
CA THR A 36 30.51 7.05 5.83
C THR A 36 29.59 8.27 6.09
N LYS A 37 28.51 7.95 6.85
CA LYS A 37 27.75 8.69 7.90
C LYS A 37 26.53 9.59 7.54
N GLY A 38 25.38 9.26 8.15
CA GLY A 38 24.54 10.21 8.92
C GLY A 38 23.18 10.66 8.35
N ARG A 39 22.07 10.35 9.04
CA ARG A 39 20.69 10.83 8.84
C ARG A 39 20.37 11.91 9.89
N PRO A 40 19.59 12.98 9.61
CA PRO A 40 19.13 13.89 10.65
C PRO A 40 17.84 13.37 11.30
N VAL A 41 17.81 13.49 12.63
CA VAL A 41 16.68 13.29 13.53
C VAL A 41 15.82 14.55 13.50
N SER A 42 14.49 14.39 13.51
CA SER A 42 13.56 15.48 13.75
C SER A 42 13.39 15.64 15.25
N ASP A 43 14.23 16.49 15.86
CA ASP A 43 14.03 16.96 17.22
C ASP A 43 13.29 18.31 17.21
N SER A 44 12.40 18.40 18.19
CA SER A 44 11.57 19.53 18.57
C SER A 44 12.37 20.84 18.75
N SER A 45 11.70 21.93 18.39
CA SER A 45 12.09 23.33 18.50
C SER A 45 12.80 23.74 19.80
N SER A 46 13.97 24.40 19.65
CA SER A 46 14.41 25.50 20.54
C SER A 46 15.38 26.41 19.79
N ILE A 47 15.13 27.72 19.90
CA ILE A 47 15.82 28.83 19.21
C ILE A 47 17.16 29.11 19.90
N SER A 48 18.27 29.20 19.15
CA SER A 48 19.40 30.09 19.45
C SER A 48 20.24 30.33 18.19
N ASN A 49 20.60 31.59 17.92
CA ASN A 49 21.42 32.06 16.80
C ASN A 49 22.86 31.50 16.84
N ASP A 50 23.38 31.04 15.70
CA ASP A 50 24.73 31.41 15.24
C ASP A 50 24.89 31.07 13.73
N VAL A 51 25.61 31.94 13.02
CA VAL A 51 25.85 31.88 11.57
C VAL A 51 27.22 31.29 11.31
N THR A 52 27.30 30.12 10.65
CA THR A 52 28.49 29.75 9.86
C THR A 52 28.05 28.98 8.61
N VAL A 53 28.51 29.46 7.46
CA VAL A 53 28.29 28.88 6.12
C VAL A 53 29.43 27.91 5.86
N ASP A 54 29.15 26.62 5.71
CA ASP A 54 30.12 25.64 5.23
C ASP A 54 29.52 24.78 4.09
N LEU A 55 30.22 24.80 2.95
CA LEU A 55 29.83 24.20 1.67
C LEU A 55 30.42 22.80 1.58
N GLY A 56 29.69 21.79 2.08
CA GLY A 56 30.02 20.36 1.98
C GLY A 56 29.24 19.59 0.90
N PRO A 57 29.76 18.46 0.36
CA PRO A 57 29.33 17.88 -0.90
C PRO A 57 28.06 17.00 -0.81
N ALA A 58 27.27 17.07 -1.88
CA ALA A 58 26.23 16.16 -2.36
C ALA A 58 25.71 15.06 -1.40
N ARG A 59 24.64 15.41 -0.70
CA ARG A 59 23.65 14.59 0.01
C ARG A 59 23.49 13.17 -0.57
N ALA A 60 24.05 12.18 0.14
CA ALA A 60 23.81 10.77 -0.10
C ALA A 60 22.29 10.46 -0.11
N ARG A 61 21.83 9.72 -1.12
CA ARG A 61 20.44 9.26 -1.24
C ARG A 61 20.04 8.51 0.04
N PRO A 62 18.82 8.70 0.58
CA PRO A 62 18.41 8.03 1.80
C PRO A 62 18.52 6.52 1.62
N ALA A 63 19.17 5.86 2.58
CA ALA A 63 19.18 4.41 2.72
C ALA A 63 17.75 3.90 2.60
N ARG A 64 17.56 2.81 1.83
CA ARG A 64 16.26 2.15 1.66
C ARG A 64 15.57 2.04 3.01
N LEU A 65 14.35 2.55 3.07
CA LEU A 65 13.45 2.32 4.19
C LEU A 65 13.30 0.80 4.39
N SER A 66 13.11 0.36 5.63
CA SER A 66 12.78 -1.04 5.88
C SER A 66 11.47 -1.38 5.17
N ALA A 67 11.26 -2.63 4.73
CA ALA A 67 9.99 -3.05 4.14
C ALA A 67 8.78 -2.71 5.03
N LYS A 68 9.00 -2.73 6.36
CA LYS A 68 8.03 -2.30 7.37
C LYS A 68 7.72 -0.80 7.32
N ASP A 69 8.72 0.03 7.05
CA ASP A 69 8.55 1.48 6.93
C ASP A 69 7.89 1.85 5.60
N ASP A 70 8.24 1.15 4.51
CA ASP A 70 7.57 1.30 3.21
C ASP A 70 6.07 0.96 3.31
N ALA A 71 5.73 -0.13 4.00
CA ALA A 71 4.34 -0.52 4.22
C ALA A 71 3.56 0.56 4.99
N LYS A 72 4.15 1.16 6.04
CA LYS A 72 3.53 2.28 6.77
C LYS A 72 3.33 3.51 5.89
N LEU A 73 4.30 3.82 5.04
CA LEU A 73 4.21 4.96 4.12
C LEU A 73 3.12 4.74 3.06
N ILE A 74 3.04 3.54 2.50
CA ILE A 74 2.00 3.13 1.55
C ILE A 74 0.62 3.23 2.23
N PHE A 75 0.50 2.70 3.44
CA PHE A 75 -0.73 2.79 4.22
C PHE A 75 -1.14 4.25 4.46
N GLY A 76 -0.21 5.10 4.92
CA GLY A 76 -0.48 6.53 5.15
C GLY A 76 -0.92 7.26 3.88
N THR A 77 -0.32 6.92 2.74
CA THR A 77 -0.71 7.46 1.43
C THR A 77 -2.14 7.08 1.08
N ILE A 78 -2.48 5.80 1.17
CA ILE A 78 -3.83 5.29 0.89
C ILE A 78 -4.86 5.89 1.85
N PHE A 79 -4.54 5.95 3.14
CA PHE A 79 -5.41 6.53 4.17
C PHE A 79 -5.73 7.99 3.86
N SER A 80 -4.71 8.77 3.50
CA SER A 80 -4.84 10.18 3.14
C SER A 80 -5.67 10.36 1.87
N LEU A 81 -5.37 9.59 0.83
CA LEU A 81 -6.09 9.64 -0.45
C LEU A 81 -7.55 9.22 -0.31
N ARG A 82 -7.83 8.17 0.45
CA ARG A 82 -9.20 7.74 0.72
C ARG A 82 -9.99 8.81 1.45
N ASN A 83 -9.40 9.45 2.47
CA ASN A 83 -10.06 10.55 3.17
C ASN A 83 -10.31 11.75 2.24
N MET A 84 -9.34 12.07 1.38
CA MET A 84 -9.48 13.13 0.37
C MET A 84 -10.59 12.82 -0.63
N VAL A 85 -10.61 11.61 -1.21
CA VAL A 85 -11.64 11.15 -2.15
C VAL A 85 -13.02 11.19 -1.49
N ARG A 86 -13.14 10.78 -0.23
CA ARG A 86 -14.41 10.85 0.51
C ARG A 86 -14.90 12.29 0.73
N LYS A 87 -13.99 13.23 0.95
CA LYS A 87 -14.34 14.66 1.10
C LYS A 87 -14.64 15.35 -0.22
N LEU A 88 -13.97 14.93 -1.30
CA LEU A 88 -14.15 15.49 -2.65
C LEU A 88 -15.33 14.85 -3.40
N GLY A 89 -15.73 13.63 -3.04
CA GLY A 89 -16.71 12.81 -3.76
C GLY A 89 -18.15 13.32 -3.74
N GLY A 90 -18.41 14.52 -3.20
CA GLY A 90 -19.73 15.14 -3.17
C GLY A 90 -20.77 14.37 -2.34
N GLU A 91 -21.84 15.05 -1.95
CA GLU A 91 -23.10 14.41 -1.55
C GLU A 91 -23.98 14.28 -2.80
N ASP A 92 -23.54 13.54 -3.83
CA ASP A 92 -24.38 13.32 -5.01
C ASP A 92 -25.48 12.29 -4.69
N ASP A 93 -26.53 12.79 -4.01
CA ASP A 93 -27.95 12.47 -4.21
C ASP A 93 -28.81 13.23 -3.16
N ARG A 94 -28.71 14.55 -3.13
CA ARG A 94 -29.79 15.42 -2.60
C ARG A 94 -30.83 15.69 -3.69
N LEU A 95 -31.41 14.66 -4.31
CA LEU A 95 -32.56 14.84 -5.21
C LEU A 95 -33.62 13.72 -5.03
N GLU A 96 -34.69 14.12 -4.32
CA GLU A 96 -36.12 13.81 -4.54
C GLU A 96 -36.92 12.70 -3.83
N HIS A 97 -36.38 11.74 -3.06
CA HIS A 97 -37.29 10.81 -2.31
C HIS A 97 -36.83 10.44 -0.87
N PRO A 98 -37.54 10.89 0.18
CA PRO A 98 -37.10 10.74 1.58
C PRO A 98 -37.12 9.33 2.19
N GLN A 99 -37.83 8.35 1.61
CA GLN A 99 -38.11 7.07 2.28
C GLN A 99 -37.27 5.87 1.80
N LEU A 100 -36.51 5.97 0.71
CA LEU A 100 -35.69 4.87 0.20
C LEU A 100 -34.18 5.03 0.49
N ASN A 101 -33.76 6.20 0.98
CA ASN A 101 -32.35 6.61 0.99
C ASN A 101 -31.54 6.20 2.24
N CYS A 102 -32.12 5.62 3.29
CA CYS A 102 -31.32 5.13 4.42
C CYS A 102 -30.49 3.88 4.05
N LEU A 103 -31.06 2.99 3.24
CA LEU A 103 -30.37 1.78 2.76
C LEU A 103 -29.36 2.11 1.64
N ILE A 104 -29.66 3.10 0.80
CA ILE A 104 -28.82 3.50 -0.34
C ILE A 104 -27.66 4.42 0.11
N SER A 105 -27.82 5.23 1.16
CA SER A 105 -26.72 6.05 1.70
C SER A 105 -25.58 5.20 2.30
N LEU A 106 -25.91 4.07 2.94
CA LEU A 106 -24.91 3.09 3.41
C LEU A 106 -24.21 2.38 2.22
N ALA A 107 -24.94 2.15 1.13
CA ALA A 107 -24.40 1.63 -0.11
C ALA A 107 -23.50 2.67 -0.83
N ASN A 108 -23.91 3.93 -0.94
CA ASN A 108 -23.17 5.00 -1.62
C ASN A 108 -21.93 5.48 -0.85
N ALA A 109 -21.91 5.37 0.49
CA ALA A 109 -20.68 5.48 1.28
C ALA A 109 -19.62 4.43 0.90
N THR A 110 -20.04 3.34 0.25
CA THR A 110 -19.19 2.27 -0.31
C THR A 110 -18.80 2.53 -1.78
N VAL A 111 -19.56 3.38 -2.50
CA VAL A 111 -19.40 3.61 -3.95
C VAL A 111 -18.24 4.58 -4.25
N CYS A 112 -18.04 5.62 -3.46
CA CYS A 112 -16.93 6.57 -3.64
C CYS A 112 -15.65 6.15 -2.90
N SER A 113 -15.24 4.89 -3.08
CA SER A 113 -13.99 4.38 -2.50
C SER A 113 -12.81 4.62 -3.44
N PHE A 114 -11.65 4.92 -2.88
CA PHE A 114 -10.39 5.05 -3.62
C PHE A 114 -10.10 3.73 -4.38
N ILE A 115 -9.75 3.82 -5.67
CA ILE A 115 -9.53 2.63 -6.53
C ILE A 115 -8.04 2.46 -6.87
N SER A 116 -7.41 3.49 -7.42
CA SER A 116 -6.01 3.45 -7.82
C SER A 116 -5.46 4.85 -8.01
N TYR A 117 -4.14 5.01 -7.93
CA TYR A 117 -3.44 6.19 -8.44
C TYR A 117 -2.30 5.76 -9.36
N ARG A 118 -1.94 6.62 -10.31
CA ARG A 118 -0.85 6.39 -11.25
C ARG A 118 0.18 7.51 -11.10
N THR A 119 1.45 7.13 -11.01
CA THR A 119 2.60 8.04 -11.10
C THR A 119 3.28 7.88 -12.46
N GLY A 120 4.36 8.62 -12.70
CA GLY A 120 5.17 8.46 -13.91
C GLY A 120 5.94 7.13 -13.98
N GLN A 121 6.05 6.38 -12.88
CA GLN A 121 6.90 5.17 -12.79
C GLN A 121 6.11 3.91 -12.44
N TYR A 122 5.03 4.03 -11.68
CA TYR A 122 4.22 2.89 -11.27
C TYR A 122 2.76 3.28 -11.08
N LYS A 123 1.90 2.28 -10.97
CA LYS A 123 0.49 2.42 -10.63
C LYS A 123 0.19 1.59 -9.39
N LEU A 124 -0.53 2.17 -8.43
CA LEU A 124 -0.98 1.48 -7.23
C LEU A 124 -2.46 1.14 -7.40
N HIS A 125 -2.80 -0.13 -7.23
CA HIS A 125 -4.17 -0.64 -7.22
C HIS A 125 -4.57 -0.97 -5.79
N TYR A 126 -5.80 -0.59 -5.43
CA TYR A 126 -6.35 -0.78 -4.10
C TYR A 126 -7.68 -1.53 -4.18
N TYR A 127 -7.83 -2.50 -3.29
CA TYR A 127 -9.08 -3.21 -3.09
C TYR A 127 -9.31 -3.40 -1.60
N GLU A 128 -10.47 -2.95 -1.12
CA GLU A 128 -10.91 -3.11 0.27
C GLU A 128 -12.11 -4.04 0.31
N THR A 129 -12.04 -5.00 1.22
CA THR A 129 -13.12 -5.93 1.50
C THR A 129 -14.09 -5.34 2.54
N PRO A 130 -15.33 -5.84 2.65
CA PRO A 130 -16.27 -5.42 3.69
C PRO A 130 -15.74 -5.66 5.12
N THR A 131 -14.87 -6.66 5.30
CA THR A 131 -14.18 -6.94 6.56
C THR A 131 -13.01 -5.99 6.85
N SER A 132 -12.83 -4.94 6.03
CA SER A 132 -11.78 -3.91 6.14
C SER A 132 -10.35 -4.43 5.95
N ILE A 133 -10.19 -5.61 5.35
CA ILE A 133 -8.89 -6.10 4.86
C ILE A 133 -8.59 -5.41 3.53
N LYS A 134 -7.38 -4.90 3.37
CA LYS A 134 -6.97 -4.07 2.24
C LYS A 134 -5.86 -4.75 1.47
N PHE A 135 -6.11 -4.96 0.19
CA PHE A 135 -5.17 -5.53 -0.76
C PHE A 135 -4.60 -4.41 -1.61
N VAL A 136 -3.28 -4.34 -1.67
CA VAL A 136 -2.55 -3.29 -2.38
C VAL A 136 -1.53 -3.93 -3.30
N MET A 137 -1.55 -3.53 -4.57
CA MET A 137 -0.60 -4.02 -5.56
C MET A 137 0.01 -2.85 -6.33
N LEU A 138 1.34 -2.86 -6.46
CA LEU A 138 2.07 -1.92 -7.30
C LEU A 138 2.49 -2.62 -8.59
N THR A 139 2.16 -2.00 -9.71
CA THR A 139 2.44 -2.53 -11.05
C THR A 139 2.97 -1.43 -11.98
N ASP A 140 3.33 -1.81 -13.20
CA ASP A 140 3.72 -0.85 -14.24
C ASP A 140 2.58 0.12 -14.63
N THR A 141 2.96 1.29 -15.14
CA THR A 141 2.03 2.38 -15.51
C THR A 141 1.06 2.02 -16.63
N GLN A 142 1.41 1.06 -17.50
CA GLN A 142 0.56 0.61 -18.61
C GLN A 142 -0.50 -0.41 -18.16
N SER A 143 -0.48 -0.84 -16.90
CA SER A 143 -1.45 -1.80 -16.39
C SER A 143 -2.87 -1.25 -16.31
N LEU A 144 -3.82 -2.05 -16.80
CA LEU A 144 -5.25 -1.85 -16.63
C LEU A 144 -5.65 -1.94 -15.15
N ASN A 145 -6.91 -1.66 -14.83
CA ASN A 145 -7.40 -1.77 -13.46
C ASN A 145 -7.33 -3.22 -12.96
N MET A 146 -6.54 -3.47 -11.93
CA MET A 146 -6.31 -4.81 -11.38
C MET A 146 -7.28 -5.18 -10.25
N ARG A 147 -8.35 -4.41 -10.03
CA ARG A 147 -9.33 -4.67 -8.95
C ARG A 147 -9.94 -6.07 -9.04
N ASN A 148 -10.26 -6.56 -10.24
CA ASN A 148 -10.78 -7.92 -10.42
C ASN A 148 -9.74 -8.97 -10.00
N VAL A 149 -8.47 -8.74 -10.31
CA VAL A 149 -7.37 -9.62 -9.93
C VAL A 149 -7.17 -9.61 -8.42
N LEU A 150 -7.20 -8.44 -7.78
CA LEU A 150 -7.15 -8.33 -6.31
C LEU A 150 -8.32 -9.06 -5.64
N HIS A 151 -9.53 -8.98 -6.20
CA HIS A 151 -10.68 -9.73 -5.71
C HIS A 151 -10.49 -11.25 -5.85
N GLN A 152 -9.92 -11.73 -6.96
CA GLN A 152 -9.60 -13.16 -7.13
C GLN A 152 -8.55 -13.64 -6.12
N ILE A 153 -7.53 -12.82 -5.83
CA ILE A 153 -6.55 -13.11 -4.77
C ILE A 153 -7.25 -13.24 -3.42
N TYR A 154 -8.22 -12.36 -3.13
CA TYR A 154 -8.99 -12.46 -1.89
C TYR A 154 -9.79 -13.78 -1.81
N VAL A 155 -10.61 -14.09 -2.82
CA VAL A 155 -11.52 -15.25 -2.76
C VAL A 155 -10.77 -16.58 -2.85
N ASN A 156 -9.83 -16.72 -3.77
CA ASN A 156 -9.22 -18.02 -4.08
C ASN A 156 -7.94 -18.29 -3.28
N LEU A 157 -7.23 -17.26 -2.84
CA LEU A 157 -5.97 -17.45 -2.12
C LEU A 157 -6.13 -17.09 -0.65
N TYR A 158 -6.55 -15.86 -0.34
CA TYR A 158 -6.60 -15.41 1.05
C TYR A 158 -7.64 -16.19 1.87
N VAL A 159 -8.87 -16.31 1.38
CA VAL A 159 -9.91 -17.06 2.10
C VAL A 159 -9.55 -18.55 2.20
N GLU A 160 -8.95 -19.13 1.17
CA GLU A 160 -8.65 -20.56 1.14
C GLU A 160 -7.46 -20.98 2.00
N PHE A 161 -6.34 -20.25 1.92
CA PHE A 161 -5.11 -20.63 2.62
C PHE A 161 -4.93 -19.94 3.98
N VAL A 162 -5.63 -18.83 4.22
CA VAL A 162 -5.53 -18.07 5.48
C VAL A 162 -6.81 -18.23 6.29
N VAL A 163 -7.98 -17.88 5.76
CA VAL A 163 -9.21 -17.86 6.57
C VAL A 163 -9.72 -19.27 6.90
N LYS A 164 -9.65 -20.22 5.96
CA LYS A 164 -10.06 -21.61 6.20
C LYS A 164 -9.03 -22.42 6.98
N ASN A 165 -7.82 -21.89 7.19
CA ASN A 165 -6.80 -22.60 7.95
C ASN A 165 -7.05 -22.42 9.46
N PRO A 166 -7.38 -23.49 10.21
CA PRO A 166 -7.71 -23.39 11.64
C PRO A 166 -6.49 -23.10 12.52
N LEU A 167 -5.27 -23.20 11.97
CA LEU A 167 -4.02 -22.95 12.70
C LEU A 167 -3.54 -21.50 12.57
N SER A 168 -4.04 -20.75 11.59
CA SER A 168 -3.70 -19.34 11.47
C SER A 168 -4.61 -18.50 12.36
N PRO A 169 -4.05 -17.60 13.19
CA PRO A 169 -4.87 -16.74 14.03
C PRO A 169 -5.71 -15.78 13.18
N VAL A 170 -6.92 -15.48 13.63
CA VAL A 170 -7.88 -14.63 12.88
C VAL A 170 -7.42 -13.17 12.82
N GLU A 171 -6.71 -12.72 13.86
CA GLU A 171 -6.09 -11.40 13.94
C GLU A 171 -4.57 -11.58 14.11
N HIS A 172 -3.78 -10.72 13.48
CA HIS A 172 -2.32 -10.81 13.47
C HIS A 172 -1.70 -9.60 14.17
N PRO A 173 -1.81 -9.51 15.51
CA PRO A 173 -1.25 -8.39 16.26
C PRO A 173 0.27 -8.36 16.09
N GLY A 174 0.82 -7.20 15.70
CA GLY A 174 2.26 -6.99 15.55
C GLY A 174 2.80 -7.18 14.13
N GLY A 175 1.95 -7.58 13.17
CA GLY A 175 2.32 -7.71 11.77
C GLY A 175 3.11 -8.98 11.40
N ASP A 176 3.15 -9.99 12.28
CA ASP A 176 3.70 -11.34 11.98
C ASP A 176 2.78 -12.17 11.05
N GLY A 177 2.03 -11.48 10.19
CA GLY A 177 0.85 -12.02 9.55
C GLY A 177 1.10 -12.75 8.23
N VAL A 178 0.40 -13.87 8.07
CA VAL A 178 0.36 -14.78 6.92
C VAL A 178 1.73 -15.36 6.50
N ALA A 179 2.36 -16.14 7.37
CA ALA A 179 3.50 -16.99 7.02
C ALA A 179 3.04 -18.39 6.56
N ASN A 180 2.20 -18.45 5.52
CA ASN A 180 1.80 -19.73 4.92
C ASN A 180 2.50 -19.92 3.57
N GLU A 181 3.40 -20.91 3.48
CA GLU A 181 4.14 -21.21 2.26
C GLU A 181 3.22 -21.57 1.08
N LEU A 182 2.10 -22.25 1.35
CA LEU A 182 1.11 -22.58 0.30
C LEU A 182 0.49 -21.32 -0.29
N PHE A 183 0.22 -20.33 0.56
CA PHE A 183 -0.28 -19.03 0.11
C PHE A 183 0.77 -18.31 -0.75
N GLU A 184 2.04 -18.30 -0.33
CA GLU A 184 3.11 -17.66 -1.11
C GLU A 184 3.30 -18.31 -2.49
N LEU A 185 3.33 -19.64 -2.54
CA LEU A 185 3.48 -20.39 -3.79
C LEU A 185 2.29 -20.15 -4.72
N ALA A 186 1.07 -20.21 -4.20
CA ALA A 186 -0.14 -19.94 -4.98
C ALA A 186 -0.17 -18.49 -5.48
N LEU A 187 0.24 -17.51 -4.66
CA LEU A 187 0.31 -16.11 -5.06
C LEU A 187 1.36 -15.89 -6.15
N ASP A 188 2.55 -16.46 -6.01
CA ASP A 188 3.61 -16.35 -7.01
C ASP A 188 3.18 -16.98 -8.35
N GLN A 189 2.51 -18.13 -8.31
CA GLN A 189 1.95 -18.76 -9.51
C GLN A 189 0.85 -17.91 -10.14
N PHE A 190 -0.06 -17.37 -9.33
CA PHE A 190 -1.15 -16.52 -9.80
C PHE A 190 -0.64 -15.23 -10.43
N VAL A 191 0.30 -14.54 -9.79
CA VAL A 191 0.91 -13.31 -10.32
C VAL A 191 1.63 -13.61 -11.63
N LYS A 192 2.40 -14.69 -11.72
CA LYS A 192 3.03 -15.11 -12.99
C LYS A 192 2.02 -15.39 -14.10
N GLY A 193 0.86 -15.98 -13.78
CA GLY A 193 -0.19 -16.24 -14.77
C GLY A 193 -0.96 -15.00 -15.21
N VAL A 194 -0.94 -13.93 -14.42
CA VAL A 194 -1.57 -12.64 -14.72
C VAL A 194 -0.63 -11.70 -15.50
N LEU A 195 0.69 -11.94 -15.47
CA LEU A 195 1.70 -11.11 -16.13
C LEU A 195 1.84 -11.36 -17.63
#